data_AF-A0A9C9FXG6-F1
#
_entry.id   AF-A0A9C9FXG6-F1
#
_cell.length_a   1.000
_cell.length_b   1.000
_cell.length_c   1.000
_cell.angle_alpha   90.00
_cell.angle_beta   90.00
_cell.angle_gamma   90.00
#
_symmetry.space_group_name_H-M   'P 1'
#
loop_
_entity.id
_entity.type
_entity.pdbx_description
1 polymer ?
#
loop_
_entity_poly.entity_id
_entity_poly.type
_entity_poly.pdbx_seq_one_letter_code
_entity_poly.pdbx_strand_id
1 'polypeptide(L)'
;TAGITRSLVGERPVKVMLDPYNPIGSTAHVNFNTSKTDRWETDAKRCHINWAILDSDWEGEFCRVVESHPRVKAYVKNHNLGLEVPYRYGSETRKYIPDFIVLVDDGQGDDDLLHLIVEIKGYRREDAKEKKATMEVYWVPGVNNYGKSGRWAFAEFTDVYEMQADFKEKVEAEFNKMIEGIVKSEG
;
A
#
# COMPACT_ATOMS: atom_id res chain seq x y z
N THR A 1 -7.75 3.75 23.33
CA THR A 1 -8.72 2.99 22.51
C THR A 1 -8.07 1.95 21.61
N ALA A 2 -6.91 2.22 20.97
CA ALA A 2 -6.19 1.22 20.17
C ALA A 2 -5.91 -0.13 20.87
N GLY A 3 -5.57 -0.10 22.18
CA GLY A 3 -5.35 -1.33 22.97
C GLY A 3 -6.62 -2.18 23.19
N ILE A 4 -7.80 -1.55 23.21
CA ILE A 4 -9.09 -2.25 23.39
C ILE A 4 -9.53 -2.89 22.06
N THR A 5 -9.25 -2.25 20.92
CA THR A 5 -9.61 -2.81 19.61
C THR A 5 -8.75 -4.02 19.26
N ARG A 6 -7.44 -4.00 19.56
CA ARG A 6 -6.56 -5.17 19.35
C ARG A 6 -6.99 -6.39 20.18
N SER A 7 -7.49 -6.19 21.40
CA SER A 7 -7.96 -7.29 22.26
C SER A 7 -9.36 -7.82 21.89
N LEU A 8 -10.08 -7.16 20.97
CA LEU A 8 -11.44 -7.53 20.56
C LEU A 8 -11.50 -8.09 19.12
N VAL A 9 -10.35 -8.33 18.48
CA VAL A 9 -10.27 -9.04 17.20
C VAL A 9 -10.87 -10.44 17.40
N GLY A 10 -12.10 -10.64 16.91
CA GLY A 10 -12.88 -11.88 17.07
C GLY A 10 -14.25 -11.69 17.76
N GLU A 11 -14.37 -10.79 18.74
CA GLU A 11 -15.63 -10.60 19.49
C GLU A 11 -16.52 -9.47 18.93
N ARG A 12 -15.90 -8.45 18.32
CA ARG A 12 -16.59 -7.34 17.63
C ARG A 12 -15.83 -6.98 16.35
N PRO A 13 -16.08 -7.70 15.24
CA PRO A 13 -15.32 -7.48 14.01
C PRO A 13 -15.49 -6.05 13.52
N VAL A 14 -14.38 -5.42 13.13
CA VAL A 14 -14.40 -4.13 12.45
C VAL A 14 -15.16 -4.31 11.14
N LYS A 15 -16.26 -3.57 10.95
CA LYS A 15 -17.09 -3.64 9.75
C LYS A 15 -16.70 -2.52 8.79
N VAL A 16 -16.45 -2.89 7.54
CA VAL A 16 -16.22 -1.93 6.45
C VAL A 16 -17.53 -1.27 6.07
N MET A 17 -17.51 0.05 5.94
CA MET A 17 -18.54 0.79 5.22
C MET A 17 -18.00 1.09 3.83
N LEU A 18 -18.51 0.37 2.83
CA LEU A 18 -18.13 0.56 1.43
C LEU A 18 -18.81 1.81 0.86
N ASP A 19 -18.20 2.37 -0.19
CA ASP A 19 -18.89 3.34 -1.03
C ASP A 19 -20.15 2.65 -1.63
N PRO A 20 -21.35 3.19 -1.39
CA PRO A 20 -22.60 2.55 -1.82
C PRO A 20 -22.80 2.57 -3.34
N TYR A 21 -22.07 3.42 -4.07
CA TYR A 21 -22.19 3.55 -5.52
C TYR A 21 -21.08 2.79 -6.26
N ASN A 22 -19.83 2.88 -5.78
CA ASN A 22 -18.68 2.22 -6.39
C ASN A 22 -17.91 1.36 -5.38
N PRO A 23 -18.47 0.21 -4.95
CA PRO A 23 -17.86 -0.63 -3.92
C PRO A 23 -16.61 -1.39 -4.41
N ILE A 24 -16.41 -1.50 -5.73
CA ILE A 24 -15.30 -2.20 -6.37
C ILE A 24 -14.77 -1.32 -7.51
N GLY A 25 -13.45 -1.15 -7.57
CA GLY A 25 -12.76 -0.42 -8.63
C GLY A 25 -11.79 -1.31 -9.40
N SER A 26 -11.36 -0.86 -10.58
CA SER A 26 -10.32 -1.50 -11.38
C SER A 26 -9.45 -0.44 -12.04
N THR A 27 -8.13 -0.65 -12.05
CA THR A 27 -7.18 0.23 -12.74
C THR A 27 -7.28 0.14 -14.26
N ALA A 28 -7.94 -0.88 -14.81
CA ALA A 28 -8.14 -1.05 -16.25
C ALA A 28 -9.00 0.07 -16.89
N HIS A 29 -9.75 0.83 -16.08
CA HIS A 29 -10.60 1.93 -16.53
C HIS A 29 -10.09 3.30 -16.10
N VAL A 30 -8.87 3.35 -15.52
CA VAL A 30 -8.28 4.61 -15.07
C VAL A 30 -7.58 5.29 -16.24
N ASN A 31 -7.96 6.55 -16.46
CA ASN A 31 -7.30 7.42 -17.43
C ASN A 31 -7.33 8.86 -16.90
N PHE A 32 -6.16 9.49 -16.84
CA PHE A 32 -6.03 10.90 -16.47
C PHE A 32 -4.83 11.51 -17.20
N ASN A 33 -4.89 12.83 -17.42
CA ASN A 33 -3.79 13.61 -17.97
C ASN A 33 -3.08 14.37 -16.84
N THR A 34 -1.77 14.59 -16.98
CA THR A 34 -0.97 15.37 -16.04
C THR A 34 0.13 16.15 -16.76
N SER A 35 0.51 17.30 -16.20
CA SER A 35 1.66 18.10 -16.64
C SER A 35 2.95 17.75 -15.88
N LYS A 36 2.88 16.87 -14.86
CA LYS A 36 4.05 16.46 -14.10
C LYS A 36 5.06 15.73 -14.99
N THR A 37 6.32 16.13 -14.85
CA THR A 37 7.45 15.60 -15.62
C THR A 37 8.16 14.47 -14.89
N ASP A 38 8.12 14.46 -13.56
CA ASP A 38 8.72 13.40 -12.75
C ASP A 38 7.78 12.20 -12.73
N ARG A 39 8.14 11.16 -13.48
CA ARG A 39 7.31 9.98 -13.71
C ARG A 39 8.15 8.77 -14.05
N TRP A 40 7.65 7.60 -13.67
CA TRP A 40 8.20 6.29 -14.02
C TRP A 40 7.36 5.65 -15.11
N GLU A 41 8.00 5.22 -16.21
CA GLU A 41 7.33 4.45 -17.27
C GLU A 41 7.15 3.03 -16.77
N THR A 42 5.91 2.58 -16.65
CA THR A 42 5.62 1.24 -16.12
C THR A 42 5.70 0.18 -17.22
N ASP A 43 6.08 -1.03 -16.86
CA ASP A 43 5.94 -2.21 -17.70
C ASP A 43 4.45 -2.56 -17.82
N ALA A 44 3.92 -2.55 -19.05
CA ALA A 44 2.54 -2.90 -19.35
C ALA A 44 2.14 -4.33 -18.91
N LYS A 45 3.11 -5.21 -18.64
CA LYS A 45 2.87 -6.54 -18.06
C LYS A 45 2.62 -6.49 -16.54
N ARG A 46 2.97 -5.39 -15.89
CA ARG A 46 2.97 -5.21 -14.43
C ARG A 46 1.99 -4.13 -13.97
N CYS A 47 1.62 -3.19 -14.84
CA CYS A 47 0.71 -2.09 -14.51
C CYS A 47 -0.17 -1.72 -15.70
N HIS A 48 -1.46 -1.47 -15.46
CA HIS A 48 -2.38 -0.96 -16.49
C HIS A 48 -2.14 0.52 -16.84
N ILE A 49 -1.52 1.29 -15.95
CA ILE A 49 -1.28 2.73 -16.10
C ILE A 49 0.16 2.93 -16.54
N ASN A 50 0.34 3.49 -17.73
CA ASN A 50 1.65 3.67 -18.37
C ASN A 50 2.65 4.57 -17.61
N TRP A 51 2.15 5.47 -16.76
CA TRP A 51 3.00 6.39 -15.98
C TRP A 51 2.62 6.41 -14.51
N ALA A 52 3.56 6.05 -13.64
CA ALA A 52 3.47 6.35 -12.21
C ALA A 52 4.05 7.76 -11.96
N ILE A 53 3.22 8.67 -11.47
CA ILE A 53 3.58 10.08 -11.28
C ILE A 53 4.29 10.25 -9.96
N LEU A 54 5.55 10.68 -9.96
CA LEU A 54 6.38 10.69 -8.76
C LEU A 54 6.27 12.02 -8.01
N ASP A 55 6.34 11.94 -6.68
CA ASP A 55 6.42 13.02 -5.72
C ASP A 55 7.78 13.00 -4.98
N SER A 56 8.59 11.95 -5.17
CA SER A 56 9.98 11.88 -4.71
C SER A 56 10.82 10.85 -5.48
N ASP A 57 12.14 10.98 -5.42
CA ASP A 57 13.09 9.99 -5.98
C ASP A 57 12.91 8.58 -5.39
N TRP A 58 12.43 8.51 -4.14
CA TRP A 58 12.17 7.25 -3.44
C TRP A 58 11.07 6.42 -4.09
N GLU A 59 10.05 7.07 -4.60
CA GLU A 59 8.98 6.38 -5.31
C GLU A 59 9.48 5.86 -6.67
N GLY A 60 10.40 6.57 -7.31
CA GLY A 60 11.05 6.12 -8.54
C GLY A 60 11.88 4.85 -8.31
N GLU A 61 12.72 4.84 -7.27
CA GLU A 61 13.47 3.62 -6.93
C GLU A 61 12.58 2.49 -6.44
N PHE A 62 11.52 2.80 -5.71
CA PHE A 62 10.51 1.81 -5.34
C PHE A 62 9.88 1.18 -6.59
N CYS A 63 9.51 1.98 -7.61
CA CYS A 63 9.00 1.48 -8.89
C CYS A 63 9.99 0.50 -9.54
N ARG A 64 11.29 0.84 -9.58
CA ARG A 64 12.32 -0.06 -10.12
C ARG A 64 12.40 -1.40 -9.37
N VAL A 65 12.36 -1.37 -8.04
CA VAL A 65 12.44 -2.59 -7.21
C VAL A 65 11.18 -3.42 -7.35
N VAL A 66 10.01 -2.82 -7.20
CA VAL A 66 8.74 -3.54 -7.20
C VAL A 66 8.46 -4.19 -8.56
N GLU A 67 8.79 -3.52 -9.67
CA GLU A 67 8.56 -4.02 -11.02
C GLU A 67 9.45 -5.22 -11.39
N SER A 68 10.69 -5.21 -10.87
CA SER A 68 11.68 -6.29 -11.09
C SER A 68 11.56 -7.46 -10.10
N HIS A 69 10.82 -7.29 -8.99
CA HIS A 69 10.75 -8.31 -7.96
C HIS A 69 9.97 -9.57 -8.43
N PRO A 70 10.51 -10.79 -8.26
CA PRO A 70 9.93 -12.01 -8.82
C PRO A 70 8.57 -12.38 -8.20
N ARG A 71 8.34 -12.01 -6.93
CA ARG A 71 7.05 -12.25 -6.26
C ARG A 71 6.00 -11.18 -6.53
N VAL A 72 6.36 -10.05 -7.12
CA VAL A 72 5.37 -9.03 -7.49
C VAL A 72 4.74 -9.48 -8.80
N LYS A 73 3.41 -9.49 -8.88
CA LYS A 73 2.67 -9.80 -10.11
C LYS A 73 2.22 -8.52 -10.80
N ALA A 74 1.74 -7.55 -10.04
CA ALA A 74 1.35 -6.23 -10.53
C ALA A 74 1.57 -5.16 -9.45
N TYR A 75 1.62 -3.90 -9.86
CA TYR A 75 1.65 -2.76 -8.95
C TYR A 75 1.00 -1.54 -9.58
N VAL A 76 0.60 -0.57 -8.76
CA VAL A 76 0.11 0.72 -9.23
C VAL A 76 0.38 1.81 -8.19
N LYS A 77 0.74 3.01 -8.64
CA LYS A 77 0.72 4.19 -7.78
C LYS A 77 -0.71 4.68 -7.64
N ASN A 78 -1.14 4.94 -6.42
CA ASN A 78 -2.46 5.46 -6.08
C ASN A 78 -2.59 6.96 -6.37
N HIS A 79 -2.31 7.34 -7.61
CA HIS A 79 -2.51 8.68 -8.13
C HIS A 79 -3.80 8.70 -8.95
N ASN A 80 -4.79 9.48 -8.52
CA ASN A 80 -6.11 9.57 -9.15
C ASN A 80 -6.89 8.23 -9.25
N LEU A 81 -6.58 7.23 -8.40
CA LEU A 81 -7.35 5.97 -8.38
C LEU A 81 -8.58 6.03 -7.47
N GLY A 82 -8.58 6.95 -6.49
CA GLY A 82 -9.67 7.09 -5.53
C GLY A 82 -9.63 6.10 -4.36
N LEU A 83 -8.52 5.37 -4.15
CA LEU A 83 -8.34 4.61 -2.92
C LEU A 83 -8.00 5.57 -1.77
N GLU A 84 -9.01 5.87 -0.96
CA GLU A 84 -8.91 6.76 0.19
C GLU A 84 -9.29 6.04 1.47
N VAL A 85 -8.53 6.29 2.54
CA VAL A 85 -8.75 5.72 3.86
C VAL A 85 -9.16 6.84 4.82
N PRO A 86 -10.43 6.89 5.26
CA PRO A 86 -10.85 7.84 6.28
C PRO A 86 -10.17 7.52 7.62
N TYR A 87 -9.62 8.54 8.28
CA TYR A 87 -9.03 8.41 9.61
C TYR A 87 -9.39 9.59 10.51
N ARG A 88 -9.22 9.42 11.83
CA ARG A 88 -9.43 10.49 12.81
C ARG A 88 -8.10 11.03 13.30
N TYR A 89 -7.95 12.34 13.32
CA TYR A 89 -6.84 13.06 13.93
C TYR A 89 -7.40 14.03 14.96
N GLY A 90 -7.30 13.67 16.25
CA GLY A 90 -8.03 14.37 17.31
C GLY A 90 -9.55 14.28 17.08
N SER A 91 -10.21 15.44 16.96
CA SER A 91 -11.64 15.56 16.65
C SER A 91 -11.94 15.66 15.16
N GLU A 92 -10.93 15.81 14.30
CA GLU A 92 -11.11 15.99 12.86
C GLU A 92 -11.15 14.65 12.13
N THR A 93 -12.03 14.55 11.13
CA THR A 93 -12.00 13.46 10.15
C THR A 93 -11.14 13.90 8.97
N ARG A 94 -10.15 13.10 8.61
CA ARG A 94 -9.23 13.33 7.50
C ARG A 94 -9.22 12.14 6.56
N LYS A 95 -8.65 12.34 5.37
CA LYS A 95 -8.44 11.29 4.38
C LYS A 95 -6.95 11.01 4.25
N TYR A 96 -6.60 9.74 4.28
CA TYR A 96 -5.27 9.25 3.96
C TYR A 96 -5.32 8.60 2.58
N ILE A 97 -4.39 8.97 1.70
CA ILE A 97 -4.21 8.37 0.39
C ILE A 97 -2.86 7.65 0.45
N PRO A 98 -2.84 6.30 0.50
CA PRO A 98 -1.57 5.55 0.48
C PRO A 98 -0.88 5.70 -0.88
N ASP A 99 0.44 5.50 -0.94
CA ASP A 99 1.19 5.71 -2.19
C ASP A 99 1.02 4.60 -3.23
N PHE A 100 1.17 3.32 -2.84
CA PHE A 100 1.16 2.19 -3.78
C PHE A 100 0.27 1.04 -3.34
N ILE A 101 -0.24 0.31 -4.33
CA ILE A 101 -0.85 -1.01 -4.16
C ILE A 101 -0.01 -2.00 -4.96
N VAL A 102 0.40 -3.10 -4.33
CA VAL A 102 1.24 -4.14 -4.92
C VAL A 102 0.54 -5.48 -4.78
N LEU A 103 0.39 -6.20 -5.88
CA LEU A 103 -0.08 -7.58 -5.90
C LEU A 103 1.11 -8.53 -5.76
N VAL A 104 1.13 -9.27 -4.64
CA VAL A 104 2.24 -10.11 -4.22
C VAL A 104 1.84 -11.58 -4.19
N ASP A 105 2.70 -12.43 -4.72
CA ASP A 105 2.70 -13.87 -4.53
C ASP A 105 3.46 -14.22 -3.25
N ASP A 106 2.71 -14.45 -2.18
CA ASP A 106 3.21 -14.85 -0.87
C ASP A 106 3.21 -16.38 -0.68
N GLY A 107 3.00 -17.15 -1.76
CA GLY A 107 3.01 -18.62 -1.73
C GLY A 107 1.65 -19.27 -1.50
N GLN A 108 0.55 -18.50 -1.42
CA GLN A 108 -0.81 -19.04 -1.31
C GLN A 108 -1.43 -19.47 -2.65
N GLY A 109 -0.73 -19.26 -3.76
CA GLY A 109 -1.14 -19.62 -5.13
C GLY A 109 -1.62 -18.43 -5.96
N ASP A 110 -1.66 -18.60 -7.28
CA ASP A 110 -1.99 -17.50 -8.21
C ASP A 110 -3.44 -16.99 -8.10
N ASP A 111 -4.34 -17.77 -7.49
CA ASP A 111 -5.75 -17.40 -7.26
C ASP A 111 -5.97 -16.66 -5.92
N ASP A 112 -4.96 -16.55 -5.07
CA ASP A 112 -5.04 -15.91 -3.76
C ASP A 112 -3.85 -14.98 -3.52
N LEU A 113 -3.67 -14.00 -4.41
CA LEU A 113 -2.61 -12.99 -4.28
C LEU A 113 -2.92 -11.98 -3.17
N LEU A 114 -1.86 -11.52 -2.50
CA LEU A 114 -1.94 -10.51 -1.47
C LEU A 114 -1.92 -9.10 -2.06
N HIS A 115 -2.88 -8.26 -1.66
CA HIS A 115 -2.87 -6.82 -1.91
C HIS A 115 -2.08 -6.12 -0.80
N LEU A 116 -0.84 -5.73 -1.10
CA LEU A 116 0.01 -4.99 -0.19
C LEU A 116 -0.10 -3.49 -0.46
N ILE A 117 -0.59 -2.74 0.51
CA ILE A 117 -0.49 -1.28 0.51
C ILE A 117 0.90 -0.89 1.03
N VAL A 118 1.62 -0.09 0.24
CA VAL A 118 2.93 0.44 0.60
C VAL A 118 2.87 1.96 0.67
N GLU A 119 3.27 2.49 1.82
CA GLU A 119 3.48 3.92 2.03
C GLU A 119 4.98 4.24 1.97
N ILE A 120 5.39 5.16 1.10
CA ILE A 120 6.77 5.61 0.97
C ILE A 120 6.99 6.80 1.90
N LYS A 121 7.73 6.59 2.99
CA LYS A 121 8.03 7.65 3.95
C LYS A 121 9.42 8.23 3.70
N GLY A 122 9.45 9.47 3.19
CA GLY A 122 10.59 10.38 3.37
C GLY A 122 10.71 10.89 4.82
N TYR A 123 11.61 11.84 5.06
CA TYR A 123 11.94 12.37 6.41
C TYR A 123 10.69 12.68 7.27
N ARG A 124 10.62 12.08 8.47
CA ARG A 124 9.42 11.99 9.34
C ARG A 124 8.80 13.35 9.68
N ARG A 125 7.49 13.50 9.44
CA ARG A 125 6.60 14.47 10.11
C ARG A 125 5.61 13.71 11.02
N GLU A 126 5.11 14.41 12.04
CA GLU A 126 4.40 13.84 13.19
C GLU A 126 3.04 13.17 12.86
N ASP A 127 2.49 13.32 11.65
CA ASP A 127 1.18 12.80 11.22
C ASP A 127 1.19 11.33 10.74
N ALA A 128 2.33 10.65 10.81
CA ALA A 128 2.47 9.27 10.37
C ALA A 128 1.82 8.24 11.32
N LYS A 129 1.77 8.50 12.63
CA LYS A 129 1.36 7.51 13.63
C LYS A 129 -0.12 7.16 13.52
N GLU A 130 -0.99 8.14 13.34
CA GLU A 130 -2.45 7.95 13.28
C GLU A 130 -2.86 7.25 11.98
N LYS A 131 -2.18 7.55 10.86
CA LYS A 131 -2.38 6.87 9.57
C LYS A 131 -2.03 5.40 9.69
N LYS A 132 -0.82 5.09 10.20
CA LYS A 132 -0.37 3.71 10.48
C LYS A 132 -1.35 2.97 11.37
N ALA A 133 -1.70 3.56 12.52
CA ALA A 133 -2.65 2.96 13.45
C ALA A 133 -4.01 2.71 12.81
N THR A 134 -4.46 3.59 11.91
CA THR A 134 -5.72 3.40 11.18
C THR A 134 -5.65 2.18 10.26
N MET A 135 -4.57 2.03 9.51
CA MET A 135 -4.36 0.90 8.62
C MET A 135 -4.29 -0.42 9.38
N GLU A 136 -3.44 -0.51 10.39
CA GLU A 136 -3.18 -1.76 11.13
C GLU A 136 -4.35 -2.20 12.01
N VAL A 137 -5.08 -1.25 12.62
CA VAL A 137 -6.08 -1.58 13.65
C VAL A 137 -7.50 -1.64 13.08
N TYR A 138 -7.78 -0.88 12.03
CA TYR A 138 -9.15 -0.74 11.52
C TYR A 138 -9.27 -1.15 10.06
N TRP A 139 -8.51 -0.54 9.16
CA TRP A 139 -8.77 -0.68 7.73
C TRP A 139 -8.42 -2.07 7.20
N VAL A 140 -7.19 -2.56 7.43
CA VAL A 140 -6.74 -3.89 6.99
C VAL A 140 -7.58 -5.01 7.64
N PRO A 141 -7.77 -5.03 8.98
CA PRO A 141 -8.64 -6.02 9.59
C PRO A 141 -10.08 -5.95 9.07
N GLY A 142 -10.59 -4.74 8.82
CA GLY A 142 -11.92 -4.53 8.28
C GLY A 142 -12.09 -5.16 6.90
N VAL A 143 -11.22 -4.81 5.94
CA VAL A 143 -11.32 -5.33 4.56
C VAL A 143 -11.11 -6.84 4.50
N ASN A 144 -10.20 -7.39 5.32
CA ASN A 144 -9.99 -8.84 5.39
C ASN A 144 -11.20 -9.56 5.99
N ASN A 145 -11.84 -8.99 7.03
CA ASN A 145 -13.08 -9.54 7.59
C ASN A 145 -14.27 -9.47 6.64
N TYR A 146 -14.26 -8.55 5.66
CA TYR A 146 -15.30 -8.47 4.64
C TYR A 146 -15.29 -9.69 3.70
N GLY A 147 -14.11 -10.30 3.48
CA GLY A 147 -13.95 -11.58 2.80
C GLY A 147 -14.27 -11.60 1.30
N LYS A 148 -14.57 -10.44 0.69
CA LYS A 148 -14.91 -10.34 -0.75
C LYS A 148 -13.92 -9.50 -1.57
N SER A 149 -12.93 -8.90 -0.92
CA SER A 149 -11.97 -8.00 -1.56
C SER A 149 -10.55 -8.59 -1.64
N GLY A 150 -10.42 -9.90 -1.46
CA GLY A 150 -9.12 -10.57 -1.32
C GLY A 150 -8.44 -10.29 0.02
N ARG A 151 -7.17 -10.68 0.14
CA ARG A 151 -6.34 -10.45 1.33
C ARG A 151 -5.56 -9.16 1.18
N TRP A 152 -5.49 -8.39 2.26
CA TRP A 152 -4.77 -7.12 2.32
C TRP A 152 -3.75 -7.10 3.44
N ALA A 153 -2.63 -6.43 3.18
CA ALA A 153 -1.61 -6.09 4.17
C ALA A 153 -1.21 -4.62 4.00
N PHE A 154 -0.57 -4.07 5.04
CA PHE A 154 -0.06 -2.70 5.03
C PHE A 154 1.39 -2.68 5.51
N ALA A 155 2.22 -1.92 4.82
CA ALA A 155 3.60 -1.71 5.22
C ALA A 155 4.03 -0.26 4.95
N GLU A 156 4.91 0.25 5.81
CA GLU A 156 5.55 1.54 5.61
C GLU A 156 7.01 1.33 5.23
N PHE A 157 7.44 2.00 4.19
CA PHE A 157 8.82 2.03 3.72
C PHE A 157 9.54 3.22 4.38
N THR A 158 10.09 3.02 5.59
CA THR A 158 10.43 4.13 6.51
C THR A 158 11.90 4.35 6.88
N ASP A 159 12.83 3.50 6.48
CA ASP A 159 14.18 3.55 7.05
C ASP A 159 15.25 3.09 6.06
N VAL A 160 15.57 3.94 5.08
CA VAL A 160 16.88 3.87 4.41
C VAL A 160 17.65 5.15 4.75
N TYR A 161 18.06 5.27 6.01
CA TYR A 161 18.96 6.35 6.41
C TYR A 161 20.33 6.20 5.73
N GLU A 162 20.80 7.33 5.23
CA GLU A 162 22.17 7.68 4.85
C GLU A 162 22.85 6.85 3.75
N MET A 163 23.35 7.58 2.74
CA MET A 163 24.21 7.18 1.62
C MET A 163 23.49 6.92 0.29
N GLN A 164 23.48 7.95 -0.56
CA GLN A 164 23.09 7.90 -1.98
C GLN A 164 23.84 6.82 -2.77
N ALA A 165 25.00 6.36 -2.30
CA ALA A 165 25.82 5.36 -2.98
C ALA A 165 25.16 3.97 -3.06
N ASP A 166 24.38 3.58 -2.05
CA ASP A 166 23.79 2.22 -1.94
C ASP A 166 22.26 2.24 -1.91
N PHE A 167 21.67 3.36 -2.36
CA PHE A 167 20.23 3.59 -2.31
C PHE A 167 19.44 2.45 -2.96
N LYS A 168 19.90 2.00 -4.13
CA LYS A 168 19.34 0.92 -4.92
C LYS A 168 19.20 -0.39 -4.13
N GLU A 169 20.30 -0.81 -3.50
CA GLU A 169 20.42 -2.09 -2.81
C GLU A 169 19.63 -2.08 -1.50
N LYS A 170 19.62 -0.95 -0.79
CA LYS A 170 18.85 -0.83 0.44
C LYS A 170 17.35 -0.80 0.17
N VAL A 171 16.89 -0.16 -0.92
CA VAL A 171 15.47 -0.20 -1.30
C VAL A 171 15.03 -1.64 -1.55
N GLU A 172 15.85 -2.40 -2.27
CA GLU A 172 15.63 -3.82 -2.53
C GLU A 172 15.66 -4.66 -1.25
N ALA A 173 16.63 -4.46 -0.36
CA ALA A 173 16.74 -5.20 0.89
C ALA A 173 15.56 -4.96 1.84
N GLU A 174 15.15 -3.70 2.03
CA GLU A 174 14.00 -3.39 2.89
C GLU A 174 12.68 -3.88 2.27
N PHE A 175 12.53 -3.83 0.94
CA PHE A 175 11.37 -4.41 0.29
C PHE A 175 11.34 -5.94 0.44
N ASN A 176 12.47 -6.62 0.24
CA ASN A 176 12.58 -8.08 0.45
C ASN A 176 12.21 -8.46 1.89
N LYS A 177 12.75 -7.74 2.87
CA LYS A 177 12.44 -7.92 4.29
C LYS A 177 10.96 -7.67 4.60
N MET A 178 10.34 -6.67 3.97
CA MET A 178 8.90 -6.42 4.06
C MET A 178 8.10 -7.61 3.54
N ILE A 179 8.42 -8.11 2.34
CA ILE A 179 7.76 -9.29 1.76
C ILE A 179 7.96 -10.54 2.65
N GLU A 180 9.18 -10.79 3.12
CA GLU A 180 9.47 -11.91 4.03
C GLU A 180 8.72 -11.81 5.36
N GLY A 181 8.61 -10.60 5.91
CA GLY A 181 7.88 -10.36 7.15
C GLY A 181 6.40 -10.72 7.01
N ILE A 182 5.79 -10.39 5.87
CA ILE A 182 4.38 -10.70 5.60
C ILE A 182 4.16 -12.20 5.36
N VAL A 183 5.04 -12.85 4.59
CA VAL A 183 4.96 -14.30 4.35
C VAL A 183 5.04 -15.08 5.68
N LYS A 184 5.86 -14.61 6.63
CA LYS A 184 6.01 -15.26 7.95
C LYS A 184 4.85 -15.04 8.90
N SER A 185 4.04 -13.99 8.73
CA SER A 185 2.91 -13.72 9.64
C SER A 185 1.65 -14.52 9.32
N GLU A 186 1.57 -15.11 8.13
CA GLU A 186 0.40 -15.86 7.65
C GLU A 186 0.59 -17.39 7.68
N GLY A 187 1.74 -17.88 8.14
CA GLY A 187 2.04 -19.30 8.35
C GLY A 187 2.07 -19.69 9.82
#